data_AF-A0A7S2LMD5-F1
#
_entry.id   AF-A0A7S2LMD5-F1
#
_cell.length_a   1.000
_cell.length_b   1.000
_cell.length_c   1.000
_cell.angle_alpha   90.00
_cell.angle_beta   90.00
_cell.angle_gamma   90.00
#
_symmetry.space_group_name_H-M   'P 1'
#
loop_
_entity.id
_entity.type
_entity.pdbx_description
1 polymer ?
#
loop_
_entity_poly.entity_id
_entity_poly.type
_entity_poly.pdbx_seq_one_letter_code
_entity_poly.pdbx_strand_id
1 'polypeptide(L)'
;DGVAEILTRKLLRLSKDQLSGIVMLSCFGSEVSLEVLALVKSSSGNSDIMNTLDCLAQARLVERSDEKYCFVHDMILHAAQGAVDENERMIIMKELLQALLPHGYSDDTILFIVVDLISRVGADRVHDSETRLLYAQLLLTAAKKATNTTDFASASTCVKCGVSFLSVGHWDSSYRLSLELFSQSALVEWALGNTEQMMRSLDEVFNNANRFEDTLRAARVKLAYLRMTGNCLAEAFDY
;
A
#
# COMPACT_ATOMS: atom_id res chain seq x y z
N ASP A 1 12.69 -28.95 -12.31
CA ASP A 1 13.39 -28.85 -11.00
C ASP A 1 14.36 -27.68 -11.05
N GLY A 2 13.88 -26.51 -10.62
CA GLY A 2 14.59 -25.24 -10.78
C GLY A 2 15.39 -24.84 -9.55
N VAL A 3 16.32 -23.89 -9.71
CA VAL A 3 17.12 -23.28 -8.63
C VAL A 3 16.24 -22.77 -7.48
N ALA A 4 15.02 -22.28 -7.78
CA ALA A 4 14.04 -21.87 -6.79
C ALA A 4 13.68 -22.98 -5.79
N GLU A 5 13.46 -24.19 -6.27
CA GLU A 5 13.01 -25.32 -5.44
C GLU A 5 14.12 -25.80 -4.49
N ILE A 6 15.37 -25.72 -4.95
CA ILE A 6 16.57 -26.00 -4.13
C ILE A 6 16.70 -24.95 -3.03
N LEU A 7 16.48 -23.67 -3.35
CA LEU A 7 16.52 -22.58 -2.37
C LEU A 7 15.40 -22.70 -1.35
N THR A 8 14.17 -23.03 -1.76
CA THR A 8 13.05 -23.28 -0.84
C THR A 8 13.39 -24.43 0.12
N ARG A 9 13.92 -25.55 -0.36
CA ARG A 9 14.36 -26.66 0.51
C ARG A 9 15.49 -26.24 1.47
N LYS A 10 16.36 -25.32 1.07
CA LYS A 10 17.42 -24.76 1.92
C LYS A 10 16.82 -23.87 3.01
N LEU A 11 15.83 -23.04 2.69
CA LEU A 11 15.14 -22.18 3.65
C LEU A 11 14.34 -23.00 4.69
N LEU A 12 13.71 -24.09 4.28
CA LEU A 12 12.97 -24.98 5.19
C LEU A 12 13.87 -25.72 6.22
N ARG A 13 15.20 -25.65 6.08
CA ARG A 13 16.16 -26.18 7.05
C ARG A 13 16.59 -25.16 8.12
N LEU A 14 16.17 -23.90 7.98
CA LEU A 14 16.47 -22.85 8.95
C LEU A 14 15.73 -23.10 10.27
N SER A 15 16.22 -22.49 11.35
CA SER A 15 15.43 -22.44 12.60
C SER A 15 14.13 -21.67 12.37
N LYS A 16 13.14 -21.86 13.26
CA LYS A 16 11.86 -21.12 13.18
C LYS A 16 12.08 -19.60 13.19
N ASP A 17 13.01 -19.12 14.00
CA ASP A 17 13.32 -17.69 14.10
C ASP A 17 13.97 -17.17 12.81
N GLN A 18 14.92 -17.91 12.25
CA GLN A 18 15.58 -17.57 10.97
C GLN A 18 14.59 -17.58 9.80
N LEU A 19 13.68 -18.56 9.76
CA LEU A 19 12.65 -18.64 8.75
C LEU A 19 11.65 -17.47 8.89
N SER A 20 11.22 -17.16 10.11
CA SER A 20 10.36 -15.99 10.37
C SER A 20 11.05 -14.69 9.96
N GLY A 21 12.32 -14.52 10.33
CA GLY A 21 13.11 -13.33 10.00
C GLY A 21 13.31 -13.11 8.50
N ILE A 22 13.58 -14.18 7.73
CA ILE A 22 13.74 -14.05 6.28
C ILE A 22 12.40 -13.80 5.56
N VAL A 23 11.31 -14.40 6.03
CA VAL A 23 9.96 -14.14 5.52
C VAL A 23 9.55 -12.70 5.83
N MET A 24 9.81 -12.22 7.05
CA MET A 24 9.57 -10.84 7.44
C MET A 24 10.33 -9.86 6.52
N LEU A 25 11.63 -10.10 6.28
CA LEU A 25 12.41 -9.28 5.35
C LEU A 25 11.77 -9.27 3.95
N SER A 26 11.28 -10.42 3.47
CA SER A 26 10.61 -10.55 2.18
C SER A 26 9.32 -9.71 2.07
N CYS A 27 8.72 -9.36 3.22
CA CYS A 27 7.56 -8.47 3.25
C CYS A 27 7.92 -7.01 2.98
N PHE A 28 9.18 -6.60 3.13
CA PHE A 28 9.66 -5.26 2.74
C PHE A 28 10.16 -5.20 1.29
N GLY A 29 10.32 -6.35 0.63
CA GLY A 29 10.85 -6.46 -0.72
C GLY A 29 12.31 -6.94 -0.72
N SER A 30 13.14 -6.36 -1.59
CA SER A 30 14.55 -6.77 -1.74
C SER A 30 15.45 -6.26 -0.61
N GLU A 31 15.07 -5.19 0.08
CA GLU A 31 15.85 -4.58 1.14
C GLU A 31 15.00 -3.86 2.20
N VAL A 32 15.59 -3.62 3.36
CA VAL A 32 15.00 -2.84 4.46
C VAL A 32 16.08 -2.06 5.21
N SER A 33 15.80 -0.81 5.56
CA SER A 33 16.72 0.02 6.35
C SER A 33 16.77 -0.40 7.82
N LEU A 34 17.90 -0.12 8.48
CA LEU A 34 18.05 -0.34 9.92
C LEU A 34 17.08 0.51 10.75
N GLU A 35 16.71 1.69 10.26
CA GLU A 35 15.74 2.57 10.91
C GLU A 35 14.36 1.92 10.99
N VAL A 36 13.88 1.33 9.89
CA VAL A 36 12.61 0.59 9.86
C VAL A 36 12.67 -0.63 10.77
N LEU A 37 13.78 -1.38 10.74
CA LEU A 37 13.97 -2.55 11.62
C LEU A 37 14.02 -2.17 13.10
N ALA A 38 14.57 -1.00 13.44
CA ALA A 38 14.60 -0.50 14.82
C ALA A 38 13.18 -0.24 15.34
N LEU A 39 12.30 0.33 14.51
CA LEU A 39 10.88 0.52 14.86
C LEU A 39 10.17 -0.82 15.09
N VAL A 40 10.37 -1.78 14.19
CA VAL A 40 9.78 -3.14 14.34
C VAL A 40 10.24 -3.81 15.64
N LYS A 41 11.54 -3.69 15.99
CA LYS A 41 12.11 -4.24 17.22
C LYS A 41 11.51 -3.61 18.48
N SER A 42 11.27 -2.29 18.48
CA SER A 42 10.70 -1.60 19.64
C SER A 42 9.26 -2.03 19.95
N SER A 43 8.52 -2.50 18.96
CA SER A 43 7.12 -2.91 19.11
C SER A 43 6.90 -4.39 19.44
N SER A 44 7.79 -5.29 19.00
CA SER A 44 7.54 -6.74 19.09
C SER A 44 7.94 -7.40 20.42
N GLY A 45 8.73 -6.74 21.26
CA GLY A 45 9.08 -7.20 22.62
C GLY A 45 9.82 -8.57 22.72
N ASN A 46 9.95 -9.31 21.61
CA ASN A 46 10.50 -10.64 21.56
C ASN A 46 11.16 -10.90 20.18
N SER A 47 12.31 -11.57 20.22
CA SER A 47 13.29 -11.79 19.15
C SER A 47 14.17 -10.57 18.79
N ASP A 48 15.48 -10.76 18.92
CA ASP A 48 16.46 -9.84 18.37
C ASP A 48 16.50 -10.06 16.85
N ILE A 49 15.54 -9.48 16.15
CA ILE A 49 15.39 -9.61 14.70
C ILE A 49 16.69 -9.28 13.96
N MET A 50 17.45 -8.32 14.51
CA MET A 50 18.78 -7.96 14.04
C MET A 50 19.77 -9.12 14.15
N ASN A 51 19.84 -9.81 15.30
CA ASN A 51 20.68 -11.00 15.45
C ASN A 51 20.23 -12.13 14.52
N THR A 52 18.93 -12.23 14.26
CA THR A 52 18.38 -13.22 13.32
C THR A 52 18.84 -12.92 11.89
N LEU A 53 18.75 -11.66 11.46
CA LEU A 53 19.24 -11.21 10.16
C LEU A 53 20.78 -11.32 10.05
N ASP A 54 21.52 -11.10 11.14
CA ASP A 54 22.96 -11.33 11.19
C ASP A 54 23.31 -12.82 11.01
N CYS A 55 22.56 -13.74 11.62
CA CYS A 55 22.70 -15.18 11.37
C CYS A 55 22.41 -15.52 9.89
N LEU A 56 21.39 -14.89 9.29
CA LEU A 56 21.06 -15.08 7.88
C LEU A 56 22.14 -14.50 6.95
N ALA A 57 22.83 -13.44 7.38
CA ALA A 57 23.97 -12.88 6.69
C ALA A 57 25.18 -13.82 6.70
N GLN A 58 25.47 -14.45 7.84
CA GLN A 58 26.49 -15.50 7.94
C GLN A 58 26.16 -16.71 7.03
N ALA A 59 24.88 -17.03 6.87
CA ALA A 59 24.41 -18.08 5.96
C ALA A 59 24.41 -17.67 4.46
N ARG A 60 24.84 -16.44 4.14
CA ARG A 60 24.84 -15.84 2.78
C ARG A 60 23.46 -15.85 2.11
N LEU A 61 22.41 -15.61 2.90
CA LEU A 61 21.06 -15.44 2.40
C LEU A 61 20.69 -13.96 2.25
N VAL A 62 21.26 -13.15 3.14
CA VAL A 62 21.09 -11.70 3.22
C VAL A 62 22.48 -11.07 3.29
N GLU A 63 22.63 -9.83 2.84
CA GLU A 63 23.81 -9.00 3.06
C GLU A 63 23.46 -7.87 4.01
N ARG A 64 24.38 -7.57 4.93
CA ARG A 64 24.27 -6.45 5.85
C ARG A 64 25.23 -5.35 5.40
N SER A 65 24.70 -4.13 5.31
CA SER A 65 25.47 -2.90 5.19
C SER A 65 25.32 -2.05 6.46
N ASP A 66 25.97 -0.88 6.49
CA ASP A 66 25.87 0.04 7.62
C ASP A 66 24.45 0.63 7.79
N GLU A 67 23.64 0.64 6.73
CA GLU A 67 22.33 1.32 6.71
C GLU A 67 21.15 0.37 6.49
N LYS A 68 21.36 -0.84 5.98
CA LYS A 68 20.29 -1.76 5.56
C LYS A 68 20.69 -3.23 5.50
N TYR A 69 19.68 -4.10 5.45
CA TYR A 69 19.79 -5.48 5.00
C TYR A 69 19.17 -5.65 3.62
N CYS A 70 19.78 -6.46 2.76
CA CYS A 70 19.24 -6.81 1.43
C CYS A 70 19.39 -8.30 1.13
N PHE A 71 18.50 -8.85 0.32
CA PHE A 71 18.68 -10.20 -0.20
C PHE A 71 19.90 -10.26 -1.12
N VAL A 72 20.74 -11.30 -0.96
CA VAL A 72 21.90 -11.51 -1.84
C VAL A 72 21.46 -11.74 -3.30
N HIS A 73 20.26 -12.31 -3.49
CA HIS A 73 19.71 -12.56 -4.82
C HIS A 73 18.17 -12.60 -4.76
N ASP A 74 17.51 -12.07 -5.80
CA ASP A 74 16.07 -12.13 -6.01
C ASP A 74 15.45 -13.54 -5.88
N MET A 75 16.20 -14.59 -6.21
CA MET A 75 15.72 -15.97 -6.06
C MET A 75 15.52 -16.37 -4.59
N ILE A 76 16.29 -15.77 -3.68
CA ILE A 76 16.13 -15.98 -2.23
C ILE A 76 14.91 -15.22 -1.74
N LEU A 77 14.69 -14.00 -2.23
CA LEU A 77 13.45 -13.24 -1.97
C LEU A 77 12.22 -14.05 -2.41
N HIS A 78 12.20 -14.53 -3.66
CA HIS A 78 11.08 -15.34 -4.16
C HIS A 78 10.90 -16.64 -3.37
N ALA A 79 11.99 -17.32 -3.02
CA ALA A 79 11.91 -18.52 -2.18
C ALA A 79 11.36 -18.19 -0.78
N ALA A 80 11.74 -17.06 -0.18
CA ALA A 80 11.25 -16.62 1.13
C ALA A 80 9.76 -16.25 1.08
N GLN A 81 9.32 -15.56 0.03
CA GLN A 81 7.90 -15.23 -0.18
C GLN A 81 7.01 -16.47 -0.23
N GLY A 82 7.53 -17.59 -0.77
CA GLY A 82 6.83 -18.88 -0.84
C GLY A 82 7.22 -19.90 0.23
N ALA A 83 8.01 -19.50 1.24
CA ALA A 83 8.53 -20.45 2.24
C ALA A 83 7.50 -20.84 3.31
N VAL A 84 6.49 -20.00 3.51
CA VAL A 84 5.37 -20.21 4.44
C VAL A 84 4.05 -20.12 3.70
N ASP A 85 2.99 -20.65 4.31
CA ASP A 85 1.66 -20.51 3.74
C ASP A 85 1.16 -19.06 3.80
N GLU A 86 0.09 -18.78 3.08
CA GLU A 86 -0.49 -17.43 3.02
C GLU A 86 -0.95 -16.93 4.39
N ASN A 87 -1.50 -17.78 5.26
CA ASN A 87 -2.00 -17.37 6.57
C ASN A 87 -0.84 -16.97 7.49
N GLU A 88 0.25 -17.75 7.50
CA GLU A 88 1.46 -17.44 8.27
C GLU A 88 2.09 -16.13 7.80
N ARG A 89 2.21 -15.92 6.48
CA ARG A 89 2.71 -14.65 5.92
C ARG A 89 1.82 -13.46 6.30
N MET A 90 0.51 -13.67 6.33
CA MET A 90 -0.45 -12.64 6.73
C MET A 90 -0.32 -12.25 8.21
N ILE A 91 -0.03 -13.20 9.10
CA ILE A 91 0.25 -12.91 10.51
C ILE A 91 1.48 -11.98 10.61
N ILE A 92 2.57 -12.33 9.92
CA ILE A 92 3.80 -11.51 9.91
C ILE A 92 3.53 -10.10 9.36
N MET A 93 2.80 -9.97 8.25
CA MET A 93 2.47 -8.64 7.71
C MET A 93 1.60 -7.81 8.66
N LYS A 94 0.68 -8.43 9.41
CA LYS A 94 -0.13 -7.73 10.42
C LYS A 94 0.71 -7.26 11.60
N GLU A 95 1.67 -8.06 12.05
CA GLU A 95 2.62 -7.65 13.10
C GLU A 95 3.48 -6.46 12.65
N LEU A 96 3.98 -6.50 11.40
CA LEU A 96 4.71 -5.38 10.80
C LEU A 96 3.85 -4.11 10.71
N LEU A 97 2.61 -4.25 10.25
CA LEU A 97 1.67 -3.13 10.20
C LEU A 97 1.44 -2.53 11.58
N GLN A 98 1.20 -3.35 12.60
CA GLN A 98 0.99 -2.88 13.97
C GLN A 98 2.20 -2.11 14.51
N ALA A 99 3.42 -2.54 14.17
CA ALA A 99 4.64 -1.85 14.58
C ALA A 99 4.85 -0.52 13.86
N LEU A 100 4.54 -0.44 12.56
CA LEU A 100 4.85 0.72 11.73
C LEU A 100 3.73 1.75 11.64
N LEU A 101 2.47 1.35 11.92
CA LEU A 101 1.31 2.23 11.84
C LEU A 101 1.46 3.56 12.60
N PRO A 102 1.98 3.58 13.85
CA PRO A 102 2.12 4.82 14.63
C PRO A 102 3.02 5.87 13.96
N HIS A 103 3.86 5.46 13.02
CA HIS A 103 4.84 6.30 12.34
C HIS A 103 4.41 6.67 10.91
N GLY A 104 3.37 6.03 10.37
CA GLY A 104 2.95 6.18 8.97
C GLY A 104 2.48 7.58 8.57
N TYR A 105 2.11 8.46 9.50
CA TYR A 105 1.79 9.87 9.18
C TYR A 105 3.00 10.81 9.25
N SER A 106 4.04 10.43 10.00
CA SER A 106 5.16 11.30 10.34
C SER A 106 6.33 11.17 9.36
N ASP A 107 6.43 10.06 8.64
CA ASP A 107 7.53 9.75 7.74
C ASP A 107 6.99 9.17 6.42
N ASP A 108 7.41 9.74 5.29
CA ASP A 108 6.96 9.34 3.96
C ASP A 108 7.45 7.94 3.58
N THR A 109 8.68 7.59 3.95
CA THR A 109 9.24 6.26 3.69
C THR A 109 8.44 5.20 4.42
N ILE A 110 8.11 5.45 5.69
CA ILE A 110 7.29 4.53 6.49
C ILE A 110 5.85 4.48 5.96
N LEU A 111 5.29 5.62 5.55
CA LEU A 111 3.96 5.66 4.95
C LEU A 111 3.85 4.71 3.75
N PHE A 112 4.81 4.78 2.83
CA PHE A 112 4.80 3.94 1.63
C PHE A 112 4.97 2.45 1.95
N ILE A 113 5.79 2.09 2.94
CA ILE A 113 5.89 0.72 3.44
C ILE A 113 4.55 0.26 4.03
N VAL A 114 3.92 1.10 4.86
CA VAL A 114 2.63 0.78 5.49
C VAL A 114 1.54 0.59 4.44
N VAL A 115 1.43 1.47 3.43
CA VAL A 115 0.39 1.32 2.41
C VAL A 115 0.62 0.16 1.45
N ASP A 116 1.87 -0.24 1.20
CA ASP A 116 2.17 -1.50 0.48
C ASP A 116 1.66 -2.71 1.27
N LEU A 117 2.00 -2.78 2.56
CA LEU A 117 1.54 -3.85 3.44
C LEU A 117 0.01 -3.89 3.55
N ILE A 118 -0.65 -2.72 3.70
CA ILE A 118 -2.12 -2.62 3.70
C ILE A 118 -2.70 -3.17 2.39
N SER A 119 -2.14 -2.77 1.25
CA SER A 119 -2.63 -3.18 -0.07
C SER A 119 -2.55 -4.70 -0.26
N ARG A 120 -1.49 -5.32 0.27
CA ARG A 120 -1.27 -6.78 0.22
C ARG A 120 -2.10 -7.56 1.22
N VAL A 121 -2.42 -6.98 2.37
CA VAL A 121 -3.38 -7.58 3.32
C VAL A 121 -4.79 -7.55 2.73
N GLY A 122 -5.15 -6.46 2.06
CA GLY A 122 -6.40 -6.32 1.33
C GLY A 122 -7.63 -6.12 2.24
N ALA A 123 -8.68 -5.54 1.66
CA ALA A 123 -9.89 -5.17 2.41
C ALA A 123 -10.71 -6.38 2.90
N ASP A 124 -10.68 -7.50 2.19
CA ASP A 124 -11.46 -8.70 2.53
C ASP A 124 -11.06 -9.35 3.86
N ARG A 125 -9.85 -9.04 4.36
CA ARG A 125 -9.27 -9.61 5.59
C ARG A 125 -9.30 -8.65 6.77
N VAL A 126 -9.91 -7.47 6.59
CA VAL A 126 -10.07 -6.43 7.61
C VAL A 126 -11.56 -6.15 7.80
N HIS A 127 -12.10 -6.65 8.90
CA HIS A 127 -13.53 -6.58 9.21
C HIS A 127 -13.90 -5.46 10.19
N ASP A 128 -12.91 -4.94 10.91
CA ASP A 128 -13.10 -3.84 11.86
C ASP A 128 -13.23 -2.49 11.12
N SER A 129 -14.32 -1.77 11.38
CA SER A 129 -14.63 -0.52 10.66
C SER A 129 -13.65 0.61 10.98
N GLU A 130 -13.13 0.68 12.20
CA GLU A 130 -12.17 1.70 12.62
C GLU A 130 -10.82 1.49 11.90
N THR A 131 -10.33 0.25 11.86
CA THR A 131 -9.12 -0.14 11.15
C THR A 131 -9.25 0.11 9.64
N ARG A 132 -10.40 -0.26 9.04
CA ARG A 132 -10.68 0.01 7.63
C ARG A 132 -10.64 1.50 7.31
N LEU A 133 -11.25 2.32 8.16
CA LEU A 133 -11.27 3.76 8.02
C LEU A 133 -9.85 4.35 8.10
N LEU A 134 -9.06 3.91 9.08
CA LEU A 134 -7.67 4.32 9.26
C LEU A 134 -6.82 3.96 8.04
N TYR A 135 -6.98 2.76 7.49
CA TYR A 135 -6.24 2.30 6.31
C TYR A 135 -6.62 3.12 5.08
N ALA A 136 -7.91 3.40 4.86
CA ALA A 136 -8.37 4.26 3.78
C ALA A 136 -7.80 5.69 3.87
N GLN A 137 -7.64 6.24 5.08
CA GLN A 137 -7.02 7.55 5.30
C GLN A 137 -5.51 7.57 4.99
N LEU A 138 -4.77 6.53 5.41
CA LEU A 138 -3.35 6.39 5.08
C LEU A 138 -3.14 6.24 3.57
N LEU A 139 -3.97 5.42 2.91
CA LEU A 139 -3.96 5.22 1.47
C LEU A 139 -4.26 6.51 0.70
N LEU A 140 -5.23 7.31 1.14
CA LEU A 140 -5.50 8.62 0.56
C LEU A 140 -4.29 9.57 0.73
N THR A 141 -3.64 9.53 1.89
CA THR A 141 -2.47 10.36 2.18
C THR A 141 -1.31 10.00 1.26
N ALA A 142 -1.01 8.71 1.11
CA ALA A 142 0.01 8.20 0.20
C ALA A 142 -0.31 8.56 -1.26
N ALA A 143 -1.57 8.39 -1.68
CA ALA A 143 -2.00 8.75 -3.03
C ALA A 143 -1.78 10.24 -3.35
N LYS A 144 -2.09 11.13 -2.42
CA LYS A 144 -1.85 12.58 -2.58
C LYS A 144 -0.36 12.89 -2.68
N LYS A 145 0.47 12.26 -1.84
CA LYS A 145 1.93 12.45 -1.87
C LYS A 145 2.54 11.94 -3.19
N ALA A 146 2.17 10.74 -3.62
CA ALA A 146 2.58 10.19 -4.91
C ALA A 146 2.13 11.07 -6.10
N THR A 147 0.92 11.63 -6.03
CA THR A 147 0.44 12.58 -7.05
C THR A 147 1.29 13.85 -7.09
N ASN A 148 1.71 14.38 -5.93
CA ASN A 148 2.56 15.58 -5.86
C ASN A 148 3.97 15.33 -6.44
N THR A 149 4.46 14.09 -6.38
CA THR A 149 5.72 13.67 -7.00
C THR A 149 5.55 13.10 -8.41
N THR A 150 4.36 13.25 -9.01
CA THR A 150 3.99 12.76 -10.35
C THR A 150 4.06 11.25 -10.57
N ASP A 151 4.10 10.46 -9.49
CA ASP A 151 3.93 9.01 -9.55
C ASP A 151 2.44 8.65 -9.56
N PHE A 152 1.81 8.86 -10.71
CA PHE A 152 0.39 8.57 -10.89
C PHE A 152 0.06 7.08 -10.84
N ALA A 153 1.01 6.19 -11.14
CA ALA A 153 0.81 4.75 -11.06
C ALA A 153 0.65 4.31 -9.61
N SER A 154 1.56 4.72 -8.72
CA SER A 154 1.45 4.44 -7.28
C SER A 154 0.23 5.12 -6.67
N ALA A 155 -0.06 6.36 -7.09
CA ALA A 155 -1.27 7.06 -6.65
C ALA A 155 -2.55 6.29 -7.02
N SER A 156 -2.62 5.70 -8.23
CA SER A 156 -3.76 4.92 -8.71
C SER A 156 -3.97 3.66 -7.89
N THR A 157 -2.89 2.93 -7.60
CA THR A 157 -2.93 1.76 -6.71
C THR A 157 -3.44 2.13 -5.33
N CYS A 158 -2.91 3.23 -4.75
CA CYS A 158 -3.30 3.69 -3.43
C CYS A 158 -4.78 4.12 -3.36
N VAL A 159 -5.30 4.90 -4.32
CA VAL A 159 -6.71 5.32 -4.31
C VAL A 159 -7.67 4.16 -4.52
N LYS A 160 -7.36 3.23 -5.44
CA LYS A 160 -8.18 2.03 -5.68
C LYS A 160 -8.26 1.17 -4.43
N CYS A 161 -7.12 0.95 -3.79
CA CYS A 161 -7.08 0.25 -2.52
C CYS A 161 -7.85 1.01 -1.44
N GLY A 162 -7.66 2.33 -1.32
CA GLY A 162 -8.36 3.15 -0.32
C GLY A 162 -9.88 3.11 -0.45
N VAL A 163 -10.40 3.14 -1.68
CA VAL A 163 -11.83 2.97 -1.97
C VAL A 163 -12.31 1.58 -1.53
N SER A 164 -11.53 0.51 -1.76
CA SER A 164 -11.92 -0.85 -1.35
C SER A 164 -12.05 -1.03 0.18
N PHE A 165 -11.40 -0.17 0.96
CA PHE A 165 -11.49 -0.16 2.42
C PHE A 165 -12.72 0.60 2.95
N LEU A 166 -13.42 1.39 2.13
CA LEU A 166 -14.64 2.05 2.55
C LEU A 166 -15.72 1.02 2.93
N SER A 167 -16.54 1.35 3.93
CA SER A 167 -17.66 0.52 4.39
C SER A 167 -18.89 0.72 3.52
N VAL A 168 -19.86 -0.19 3.57
CA VAL A 168 -21.18 0.05 2.98
C VAL A 168 -21.80 1.30 3.64
N GLY A 169 -22.35 2.22 2.84
CA GLY A 169 -22.86 3.50 3.34
C GLY A 169 -21.76 4.50 3.74
N HIS A 170 -20.56 4.40 3.14
CA HIS A 170 -19.45 5.31 3.41
C HIS A 170 -19.75 6.77 3.07
N TRP A 171 -20.68 7.05 2.16
CA TRP A 171 -21.11 8.42 1.85
C TRP A 171 -21.82 9.09 3.04
N ASP A 172 -22.52 8.33 3.88
CA ASP A 172 -23.13 8.86 5.11
C ASP A 172 -22.15 8.84 6.29
N SER A 173 -21.50 7.69 6.49
CA SER A 173 -20.66 7.44 7.69
C SER A 173 -19.26 8.04 7.59
N SER A 174 -18.75 8.31 6.39
CA SER A 174 -17.39 8.77 6.11
C SER A 174 -17.37 9.70 4.89
N TYR A 175 -18.35 10.61 4.83
CA TYR A 175 -18.59 11.51 3.70
C TYR A 175 -17.30 12.16 3.15
N ARG A 176 -16.55 12.85 4.02
CA ARG A 176 -15.36 13.61 3.63
C ARG A 176 -14.28 12.70 3.04
N LEU A 177 -14.05 11.53 3.64
CA LEU A 177 -13.05 10.59 3.16
C LEU A 177 -13.45 10.02 1.79
N SER A 178 -14.72 9.66 1.63
CA SER A 178 -15.29 9.20 0.37
C SER A 178 -15.10 10.25 -0.72
N LEU A 179 -15.54 11.49 -0.46
CA LEU A 179 -15.40 12.61 -1.38
C LEU A 179 -13.94 12.83 -1.81
N GLU A 180 -13.01 12.81 -0.86
CA GLU A 180 -11.58 13.02 -1.14
C GLU A 180 -10.97 11.85 -1.93
N LEU A 181 -11.32 10.60 -1.63
CA LEU A 181 -10.85 9.42 -2.36
C LEU A 181 -11.36 9.39 -3.80
N PHE A 182 -12.66 9.58 -4.02
CA PHE A 182 -13.21 9.57 -5.38
C PHE A 182 -12.73 10.78 -6.20
N SER A 183 -12.60 11.96 -5.58
CA SER A 183 -12.00 13.13 -6.25
C SER A 183 -10.53 12.91 -6.61
N GLN A 184 -9.75 12.26 -5.73
CA GLN A 184 -8.36 11.91 -6.02
C GLN A 184 -8.28 10.84 -7.12
N SER A 185 -9.14 9.83 -7.07
CA SER A 185 -9.27 8.79 -8.11
C SER A 185 -9.55 9.40 -9.47
N ALA A 186 -10.55 10.29 -9.58
CA ALA A 186 -10.84 10.98 -10.84
C ALA A 186 -9.62 11.71 -11.41
N LEU A 187 -8.88 12.46 -10.58
CA LEU A 187 -7.68 13.18 -11.00
C LEU A 187 -6.57 12.24 -11.49
N VAL A 188 -6.30 11.19 -10.73
CA VAL A 188 -5.20 10.25 -11.03
C VAL A 188 -5.51 9.44 -12.28
N GLU A 189 -6.73 8.92 -12.40
CA GLU A 189 -7.14 8.14 -13.57
C GLU A 189 -7.21 9.00 -14.84
N TRP A 190 -7.57 10.29 -14.72
CA TRP A 190 -7.44 11.25 -15.83
C TRP A 190 -5.99 11.39 -16.29
N ALA A 191 -5.04 11.57 -15.36
CA ALA A 191 -3.62 11.71 -15.67
C ALA A 191 -3.03 10.45 -16.34
N LEU A 192 -3.56 9.28 -16.01
CA LEU A 192 -3.19 8.00 -16.62
C LEU A 192 -3.94 7.69 -17.94
N GLY A 193 -4.93 8.51 -18.32
CA GLY A 193 -5.77 8.26 -19.50
C GLY A 193 -6.85 7.18 -19.30
N ASN A 194 -7.08 6.71 -18.08
CA ASN A 194 -8.07 5.69 -17.72
C ASN A 194 -9.48 6.31 -17.63
N THR A 195 -10.01 6.66 -18.79
CA THR A 195 -11.25 7.43 -18.93
C THR A 195 -12.45 6.77 -18.26
N GLU A 196 -12.60 5.46 -18.39
CA GLU A 196 -13.74 4.73 -17.79
C GLU A 196 -13.75 4.87 -16.26
N GLN A 197 -12.61 4.63 -15.61
CA GLN A 197 -12.52 4.72 -14.15
C GLN A 197 -12.58 6.17 -13.65
N MET A 198 -12.03 7.11 -14.43
CA MET A 198 -12.20 8.54 -14.19
C MET A 198 -13.68 8.91 -14.17
N MET A 199 -14.45 8.56 -15.19
CA MET A 199 -15.89 8.88 -15.29
C MET A 199 -16.68 8.28 -14.13
N ARG A 200 -16.46 7.00 -13.80
CA ARG A 200 -17.10 6.36 -12.63
C ARG A 200 -16.82 7.12 -11.33
N SER A 201 -15.57 7.55 -11.13
CA SER A 201 -15.19 8.31 -9.94
C SER A 201 -15.83 9.69 -9.90
N LEU A 202 -16.00 10.33 -11.05
CA LEU A 202 -16.72 11.61 -11.18
C LEU A 202 -18.20 11.45 -10.86
N ASP A 203 -18.85 10.41 -11.39
CA ASP A 203 -20.27 10.14 -11.14
C ASP A 203 -20.53 9.87 -9.66
N GLU A 204 -19.66 9.09 -8.99
CA GLU A 204 -19.71 8.90 -7.54
C GLU A 204 -19.68 10.23 -6.77
N VAL A 205 -18.80 11.16 -7.15
CA VAL A 205 -18.75 12.49 -6.52
C VAL A 205 -20.01 13.30 -6.81
N PHE A 206 -20.44 13.40 -8.06
CA PHE A 206 -21.59 14.24 -8.43
C PHE A 206 -22.91 13.74 -7.85
N ASN A 207 -23.10 12.42 -7.77
CA ASN A 207 -24.34 11.82 -7.25
C ASN A 207 -24.48 11.93 -5.73
N ASN A 208 -23.38 12.02 -5.00
CA ASN A 208 -23.38 12.02 -3.54
C ASN A 208 -22.95 13.36 -2.91
N ALA A 209 -22.56 14.34 -3.71
CA ALA A 209 -22.15 15.65 -3.19
C ALA A 209 -23.29 16.35 -2.45
N ASN A 210 -23.07 16.68 -1.19
CA ASN A 210 -24.02 17.42 -0.35
C ASN A 210 -24.09 18.91 -0.69
N ARG A 211 -23.05 19.45 -1.33
CA ARG A 211 -22.93 20.87 -1.67
C ARG A 211 -22.22 21.06 -3.00
N PHE A 212 -22.47 22.18 -3.65
CA PHE A 212 -21.83 22.54 -4.91
C PHE A 212 -20.30 22.61 -4.78
N GLU A 213 -19.79 23.16 -3.66
CA GLU A 213 -18.35 23.32 -3.43
C GLU A 213 -17.59 21.99 -3.45
N ASP A 214 -18.24 20.90 -3.02
CA ASP A 214 -17.66 19.56 -2.99
C ASP A 214 -17.40 19.01 -4.40
N THR A 215 -18.18 19.48 -5.39
CA THR A 215 -18.06 19.05 -6.78
C THR A 215 -16.93 19.75 -7.54
N LEU A 216 -16.41 20.87 -7.03
CA LEU A 216 -15.51 21.75 -7.79
C LEU A 216 -14.24 21.04 -8.28
N ARG A 217 -13.69 20.14 -7.46
CA ARG A 217 -12.48 19.39 -7.82
C ARG A 217 -12.78 18.38 -8.94
N ALA A 218 -13.88 17.65 -8.83
CA ALA A 218 -14.35 16.72 -9.85
C ALA A 218 -14.72 17.45 -11.16
N ALA A 219 -15.43 18.57 -11.08
CA ALA A 219 -15.80 19.40 -12.22
C ALA A 219 -14.58 19.90 -12.99
N ARG A 220 -13.49 20.30 -12.30
CA ARG A 220 -12.23 20.68 -12.95
C ARG A 220 -11.63 19.56 -13.78
N VAL A 221 -11.63 18.32 -13.25
CA VAL A 221 -11.15 17.14 -13.99
C VAL A 221 -12.04 16.87 -15.21
N LYS A 222 -13.37 16.88 -15.05
CA LYS A 222 -14.32 16.69 -16.16
C LYS A 222 -14.13 17.72 -17.25
N LEU A 223 -13.99 19.00 -16.90
CA LEU A 223 -13.74 20.08 -17.86
C LEU A 223 -12.38 19.92 -18.56
N ALA A 224 -11.33 19.52 -17.85
CA ALA A 224 -10.02 19.26 -18.45
C ALA A 224 -10.09 18.12 -19.48
N TYR A 225 -10.80 17.04 -19.15
CA TYR A 225 -11.05 15.93 -20.06
C TYR A 225 -11.86 16.36 -21.31
N LEU A 226 -12.96 17.10 -21.14
CA LEU A 226 -13.80 17.57 -22.26
C LEU A 226 -13.04 18.51 -23.20
N ARG A 227 -12.16 19.37 -22.65
CA ARG A 227 -11.29 20.23 -23.45
C ARG A 227 -10.32 19.42 -24.31
N MET A 228 -9.75 18.35 -23.75
CA MET A 228 -8.83 17.47 -24.45
C MET A 228 -9.51 16.67 -25.56
N THR A 229 -10.77 16.27 -25.36
CA THR A 229 -11.54 15.47 -26.33
C THR A 229 -12.31 16.29 -27.35
N GLY A 230 -12.35 17.62 -27.22
CA GLY A 230 -13.06 18.51 -28.14
C GLY A 230 -14.58 18.58 -27.94
N ASN A 231 -15.11 17.94 -26.89
CA ASN A 231 -16.54 17.85 -26.59
C ASN A 231 -17.09 19.05 -25.78
N CYS A 232 -16.34 20.15 -25.68
CA CYS A 232 -16.64 21.28 -24.80
C CYS A 232 -17.97 22.01 -25.01
N LEU A 233 -18.73 21.73 -26.08
CA LEU A 233 -19.94 22.50 -26.42
C LEU A 233 -21.26 21.75 -26.28
N ALA A 234 -21.27 20.43 -26.05
CA ALA A 234 -22.52 19.66 -25.97
C ALA A 234 -23.04 19.42 -24.55
N GLU A 235 -22.16 19.24 -23.56
CA GLU A 235 -22.55 18.80 -22.20
C GLU A 235 -22.40 19.88 -21.11
N ALA A 236 -21.95 21.08 -21.46
CA ALA A 236 -21.61 22.12 -20.48
C ALA A 236 -22.81 22.76 -19.77
N PHE A 237 -24.05 22.42 -20.14
CA PHE A 237 -25.28 23.07 -19.65
C PHE A 237 -26.36 22.12 -19.11
N ASP A 238 -26.08 20.83 -18.93
CA ASP A 238 -27.08 19.87 -18.40
C ASP A 238 -26.99 19.62 -16.88
N TYR A 239 -26.54 20.62 -16.10
CA TYR A 239 -26.61 20.61 -14.62
C TYR A 239 -27.59 21.67 -14.10
#